data_AF-A0A1Q7REX9-F1
#
_entry.id   AF-A0A1Q7REX9-F1
#
_cell.length_a   1.000
_cell.length_b   1.000
_cell.length_c   1.000
_cell.angle_alpha   90.00
_cell.angle_beta   90.00
_cell.angle_gamma   90.00
#
_symmetry.space_group_name_H-M   'P 1'
#
loop_
_entity.id
_entity.type
_entity.pdbx_description
1 polymer ?
#
loop_
_entity_poly.entity_id
_entity_poly.type
_entity_poly.pdbx_seq_one_letter_code
_entity_poly.pdbx_strand_id
1 'polypeptide(L)'
;MPESLRYSDAVMDHYRNPRNVGEIRGSPAVAQVGDPTTGDVLKISLKIENGVVREALFKSFGCTAAIASGSMATTLIVGKTIEEAGRLTNRDVVLALGGLPDSKIQCSVLAEQAIQEALRRYREALEMMREEVRCR
;
A
#
# COMPACT_ATOMS: atom_id res chain seq x y z
N MET A 1 -27.69 -17.22 16.83
CA MET A 1 -26.30 -17.36 16.31
C MET A 1 -26.18 -16.37 15.17
N PRO A 2 -25.61 -15.17 15.35
CA PRO A 2 -25.62 -14.16 14.29
C PRO A 2 -24.63 -14.55 13.18
N GLU A 3 -25.10 -14.42 11.95
CA GLU A 3 -24.43 -14.78 10.70
C GLU A 3 -23.13 -13.97 10.49
N SER A 4 -22.06 -14.72 10.18
CA SER A 4 -20.99 -14.35 9.24
C SER A 4 -20.41 -12.92 9.28
N LEU A 5 -19.41 -12.72 10.13
CA LEU A 5 -18.23 -11.90 9.79
C LEU A 5 -17.40 -12.64 8.72
N ARG A 6 -18.00 -12.89 7.55
CA ARG A 6 -17.27 -13.55 6.45
C ARG A 6 -16.40 -12.50 5.78
N TYR A 7 -15.13 -12.50 6.14
CA TYR A 7 -14.11 -12.06 5.20
C TYR A 7 -14.37 -12.75 3.86
N SER A 8 -14.35 -11.97 2.79
CA SER A 8 -14.46 -12.50 1.44
C SER A 8 -13.34 -13.51 1.17
N ASP A 9 -13.55 -14.37 0.18
CA ASP A 9 -12.53 -15.33 -0.24
C ASP A 9 -11.24 -14.60 -0.68
N ALA A 10 -11.36 -13.40 -1.25
CA ALA A 10 -10.22 -12.56 -1.63
C ALA A 10 -9.43 -12.06 -0.41
N VAL A 11 -10.08 -11.63 0.67
CA VAL A 11 -9.39 -11.25 1.91
C VAL A 11 -8.65 -12.44 2.50
N MET A 12 -9.29 -13.61 2.52
CA MET A 12 -8.67 -14.83 3.04
C MET A 12 -7.51 -15.31 2.17
N ASP A 13 -7.60 -15.18 0.84
CA ASP A 13 -6.50 -15.49 -0.09
C ASP A 13 -5.29 -14.58 0.15
N HIS A 14 -5.50 -13.27 0.19
CA HIS A 14 -4.42 -12.30 0.44
C HIS A 14 -3.87 -12.37 1.87
N TYR A 15 -4.65 -12.86 2.83
CA TYR A 15 -4.14 -13.13 4.17
C TYR A 15 -3.28 -14.40 4.24
N ARG A 16 -3.73 -15.49 3.59
CA ARG A 16 -3.02 -16.78 3.62
C ARG A 16 -1.80 -16.79 2.71
N ASN A 17 -1.89 -16.12 1.57
CA ASN A 17 -0.84 -16.01 0.57
C ASN A 17 -0.62 -14.54 0.18
N PRO A 18 -0.09 -13.72 1.11
CA PRO A 18 0.15 -12.31 0.85
C PRO A 18 1.16 -12.14 -0.29
N ARG A 19 0.72 -11.46 -1.35
CA ARG A 19 1.53 -11.13 -2.53
C ARG A 19 2.42 -9.93 -2.23
N ASN A 20 3.67 -10.00 -2.66
CA ASN A 20 4.65 -8.90 -2.56
C ASN A 20 5.08 -8.54 -1.13
N VAL A 21 5.21 -9.52 -0.25
CA VAL A 21 5.78 -9.29 1.09
C VAL A 21 7.29 -9.06 0.99
N GLY A 22 7.77 -7.94 1.52
CA GLY A 22 9.20 -7.63 1.52
C GLY A 22 9.50 -6.16 1.73
N GLU A 23 10.76 -5.80 1.56
CA GLU A 23 11.22 -4.41 1.58
C GLU A 23 12.22 -4.19 0.45
N ILE A 24 12.21 -3.00 -0.13
CA ILE A 24 13.16 -2.62 -1.17
C ILE A 24 14.22 -1.75 -0.51
N ARG A 25 15.45 -2.24 -0.43
CA ARG A 25 16.58 -1.48 0.12
C ARG A 25 17.04 -0.42 -0.88
N GLY A 26 17.26 0.80 -0.40
CA GLY A 26 17.76 1.89 -1.24
C GLY A 26 16.73 2.54 -2.16
N SER A 27 15.45 2.18 -2.07
CA SER A 27 14.41 2.94 -2.76
C SER A 27 14.13 4.25 -2.03
N PRO A 28 14.08 5.40 -2.73
CA PRO A 28 13.60 6.65 -2.14
C PRO A 28 12.08 6.64 -1.86
N ALA A 29 11.33 5.73 -2.50
CA ALA A 29 9.88 5.64 -2.41
C ALA A 29 9.43 4.67 -1.29
N VAL A 30 9.82 4.95 -0.05
CA VAL A 30 9.49 4.10 1.11
C VAL A 30 8.71 4.88 2.16
N ALA A 31 7.51 4.41 2.49
CA ALA A 31 6.67 5.02 3.52
C ALA A 31 6.30 4.02 4.61
N GLN A 32 6.13 4.54 5.82
CA GLN A 32 5.60 3.79 6.96
C GLN A 32 4.49 4.62 7.58
N VAL A 33 3.31 4.02 7.66
CA VAL A 33 2.12 4.59 8.30
C VAL A 33 1.66 3.61 9.37
N GLY A 34 1.01 4.13 10.41
CA GLY A 34 0.45 3.30 11.45
C GLY A 34 -0.74 3.98 12.09
N ASP A 35 -1.65 3.17 12.58
CA ASP A 35 -2.80 3.64 13.34
C ASP A 35 -2.55 3.39 14.84
N PRO A 36 -2.38 4.45 15.65
CA PRO A 36 -2.12 4.32 17.08
C PRO A 36 -3.30 3.73 17.86
N THR A 37 -4.51 3.72 17.28
CA THR A 37 -5.72 3.22 17.94
C THR A 37 -5.82 1.69 17.89
N THR A 38 -5.51 1.10 16.74
CA THR A 38 -5.54 -0.35 16.52
C THR A 38 -4.17 -1.02 16.72
N GLY A 39 -3.09 -0.23 16.67
CA GLY A 39 -1.72 -0.72 16.68
C GLY A 39 -1.25 -1.29 15.35
N ASP A 40 -2.04 -1.13 14.28
CA ASP A 40 -1.69 -1.60 12.94
C ASP A 40 -0.60 -0.71 12.34
N VAL A 41 0.46 -1.32 11.80
CA VAL A 41 1.56 -0.64 11.11
C VAL A 41 1.71 -1.21 9.71
N LEU A 42 1.84 -0.33 8.73
CA LEU A 42 2.03 -0.67 7.33
C LEU A 42 3.21 0.10 6.75
N LYS A 43 4.18 -0.64 6.24
CA LYS A 43 5.33 -0.13 5.51
C LYS A 43 5.25 -0.58 4.06
N ILE A 44 5.32 0.36 3.13
CA ILE A 44 5.35 0.09 1.68
C ILE A 44 6.64 0.63 1.09
N SER A 45 7.24 -0.15 0.21
CA SER A 45 8.44 0.19 -0.55
C SER A 45 8.14 0.02 -2.03
N LEU A 46 8.21 1.10 -2.81
CA LEU A 46 7.94 1.09 -4.24
C LEU A 46 9.24 1.19 -5.02
N LYS A 47 9.33 0.50 -6.15
CA LYS A 47 10.38 0.70 -7.16
C LYS A 47 9.74 1.32 -8.38
N ILE A 48 10.11 2.56 -8.66
CA ILE A 48 9.55 3.33 -9.77
C ILE A 48 10.65 3.55 -10.79
N GLU A 49 10.42 3.11 -12.02
CA GLU A 49 11.33 3.29 -13.15
C GLU A 49 10.55 3.99 -14.28
N ASN A 50 11.10 5.10 -14.80
CA ASN A 50 10.46 5.89 -15.85
C ASN A 50 9.01 6.32 -15.53
N GLY A 51 8.72 6.62 -14.25
CA GLY A 51 7.38 7.01 -13.81
C GLY A 51 6.36 5.87 -13.69
N VAL A 52 6.79 4.61 -13.84
CA VAL A 52 5.96 3.41 -13.70
C VAL A 52 6.40 2.60 -12.49
N VAL A 53 5.45 2.14 -11.68
CA VAL A 53 5.70 1.25 -10.54
C VAL A 53 6.06 -0.14 -11.08
N ARG A 54 7.33 -0.51 -10.99
CA ARG A 54 7.83 -1.82 -11.42
C ARG A 54 7.60 -2.89 -10.38
N GLU A 55 7.87 -2.55 -9.12
CA GLU A 55 7.67 -3.43 -7.99
C GLU A 55 7.10 -2.63 -6.82
N ALA A 56 6.21 -3.25 -6.06
CA ALA A 56 5.70 -2.70 -4.82
C ALA A 56 5.77 -3.80 -3.77
N LEU A 57 6.65 -3.64 -2.78
CA LEU A 57 6.74 -4.57 -1.66
C LEU A 57 6.13 -3.93 -0.41
N PHE A 58 5.51 -4.74 0.44
CA PHE A 58 4.99 -4.27 1.71
C PHE A 58 5.42 -5.15 2.88
N LYS A 59 5.44 -4.53 4.06
CA LYS A 59 5.49 -5.19 5.36
C LYS A 59 4.41 -4.59 6.22
N SER A 60 3.46 -5.40 6.66
CA SER A 60 2.44 -5.00 7.61
C SER A 60 2.57 -5.81 8.89
N PHE A 61 2.33 -5.15 10.02
CA PHE A 61 2.14 -5.77 11.30
C PHE A 61 0.78 -5.33 11.83
N GLY A 62 -0.14 -6.26 12.04
CA GLY A 62 -1.50 -5.88 12.41
C GLY A 62 -2.52 -6.98 12.16
N CYS A 63 -3.78 -6.57 12.11
CA CYS A 63 -4.89 -7.49 11.91
C CYS A 63 -4.93 -8.09 10.48
N THR A 64 -5.67 -9.20 10.32
CA THR A 64 -5.80 -9.92 9.04
C THR A 64 -6.24 -9.01 7.89
N ALA A 65 -7.12 -8.05 8.17
CA ALA A 65 -7.60 -7.06 7.20
C ALA A 65 -6.50 -6.07 6.78
N ALA A 66 -5.58 -5.69 7.67
CA ALA A 66 -4.46 -4.81 7.33
C ALA A 66 -3.48 -5.50 6.38
N ILE A 67 -3.14 -6.77 6.65
CA ILE A 67 -2.26 -7.57 5.78
C ILE A 67 -2.90 -7.78 4.40
N ALA A 68 -4.19 -8.15 4.37
CA ALA A 68 -4.92 -8.35 3.11
C ALA A 68 -5.04 -7.04 2.31
N SER A 69 -5.36 -5.92 2.97
CA SER A 69 -5.44 -4.59 2.34
C SER A 69 -4.10 -4.15 1.78
N GLY A 70 -3.01 -4.32 2.52
CA GLY A 70 -1.66 -4.03 2.05
C GLY A 70 -1.29 -4.85 0.82
N SER A 71 -1.56 -6.16 0.85
CA SER A 71 -1.26 -7.07 -0.26
C SER A 71 -2.10 -6.78 -1.52
N MET A 72 -3.38 -6.44 -1.35
CA MET A 72 -4.23 -6.07 -2.47
C MET A 72 -3.79 -4.73 -3.07
N ALA A 73 -3.53 -3.74 -2.22
CA ALA A 73 -3.14 -2.41 -2.66
C ALA A 73 -1.80 -2.44 -3.42
N THR A 74 -0.80 -3.21 -2.98
CA THR A 74 0.45 -3.40 -3.74
C THR A 74 0.21 -4.07 -5.08
N THR A 75 -0.66 -5.08 -5.15
CA THR A 75 -0.99 -5.76 -6.40
C THR A 75 -1.65 -4.80 -7.40
N LEU A 76 -2.52 -3.89 -6.93
CA LEU A 76 -3.25 -2.95 -7.78
C LEU A 76 -2.37 -1.83 -8.37
N ILE A 77 -1.25 -1.50 -7.73
CA ILE A 77 -0.35 -0.43 -8.19
C ILE A 77 0.82 -0.93 -9.03
N VAL A 78 1.19 -2.21 -8.95
CA VAL A 78 2.25 -2.79 -9.79
C VAL A 78 1.85 -2.69 -11.26
N GLY A 79 2.76 -2.14 -12.08
CA GLY A 79 2.55 -1.92 -13.51
C GLY A 79 1.82 -0.60 -13.85
N LYS A 80 1.32 0.13 -12.86
CA LYS A 80 0.66 1.43 -13.07
C LYS A 80 1.65 2.58 -13.03
N THR A 81 1.27 3.70 -13.64
CA THR A 81 2.00 4.97 -13.52
C THR A 81 1.86 5.55 -12.11
N ILE A 82 2.78 6.41 -11.71
CA ILE A 82 2.70 7.14 -10.43
C ILE A 82 1.39 7.93 -10.26
N GLU A 83 0.81 8.41 -11.36
CA GLU A 83 -0.45 9.16 -11.35
C GLU A 83 -1.65 8.26 -11.11
N GLU A 84 -1.67 7.07 -11.74
CA GLU A 84 -2.73 6.08 -11.54
C GLU A 84 -2.63 5.46 -10.15
N ALA A 85 -1.41 5.18 -9.68
CA ALA A 85 -1.17 4.70 -8.31
C ALA A 85 -1.63 5.74 -7.27
N GLY A 86 -1.43 7.03 -7.55
CA GLY A 86 -1.90 8.12 -6.69
C GLY A 86 -3.42 8.35 -6.71
N ARG A 87 -4.13 7.82 -7.71
CA ARG A 87 -5.60 7.86 -7.80
C ARG A 87 -6.27 6.69 -7.10
N LEU A 88 -5.50 5.71 -6.61
CA LEU A 88 -6.04 4.56 -5.90
C LEU A 88 -6.66 5.02 -4.59
N THR A 89 -7.95 4.71 -4.39
CA THR A 89 -8.69 5.05 -3.18
C THR A 89 -8.92 3.82 -2.30
N ASN A 90 -9.23 4.04 -1.03
CA ASN A 90 -9.63 2.96 -0.12
C ASN A 90 -10.79 2.12 -0.68
N ARG A 91 -11.72 2.75 -1.41
CA ARG A 91 -12.86 2.08 -2.06
C ARG A 91 -12.41 1.06 -3.10
N ASP A 92 -11.41 1.41 -3.90
CA ASP A 92 -10.87 0.48 -4.91
C ASP A 92 -10.25 -0.75 -4.25
N VAL A 93 -9.56 -0.57 -3.12
CA VAL A 93 -8.99 -1.67 -2.33
C VAL A 93 -10.11 -2.54 -1.73
N VAL A 94 -11.14 -1.93 -1.15
CA VAL A 94 -12.31 -2.65 -0.60
C VAL A 94 -13.03 -3.45 -1.69
N LEU A 95 -13.26 -2.84 -2.86
CA LEU A 95 -13.90 -3.47 -4.00
C LEU A 95 -13.08 -4.63 -4.56
N ALA A 96 -11.77 -4.45 -4.69
CA ALA A 96 -10.86 -5.52 -5.14
C ALA A 96 -10.81 -6.69 -4.15
N LEU A 97 -10.93 -6.40 -2.86
CA LEU A 97 -11.10 -7.39 -1.80
C LEU A 97 -12.50 -8.00 -1.78
N GLY A 98 -13.44 -7.63 -2.65
CA GLY A 98 -14.80 -8.18 -2.64
C GLY A 98 -15.65 -7.73 -1.44
N GLY A 99 -15.27 -6.62 -0.81
CA GLY A 99 -15.93 -6.05 0.37
C GLY A 99 -15.16 -6.29 1.68
N LEU A 100 -15.26 -5.31 2.57
CA LEU A 100 -14.77 -5.38 3.95
C LEU A 100 -15.91 -4.96 4.89
N PRO A 101 -16.01 -5.56 6.09
CA PRO A 101 -16.97 -5.10 7.08
C PRO A 101 -16.65 -3.68 7.55
N ASP A 102 -17.67 -2.90 7.91
CA ASP A 102 -17.54 -1.48 8.26
C ASP A 102 -16.48 -1.21 9.34
N SER A 103 -16.35 -2.11 10.30
CA SER A 103 -15.35 -2.03 11.38
C SER A 103 -13.90 -2.17 10.93
N LYS A 104 -13.64 -2.57 9.68
CA LYS A 104 -12.30 -2.80 9.10
C LYS A 104 -11.99 -1.91 7.90
N ILE A 105 -12.87 -0.98 7.55
CA ILE A 105 -12.61 0.00 6.47
C ILE A 105 -11.35 0.83 6.77
N GLN A 106 -11.04 1.11 8.04
CA GLN A 106 -9.83 1.83 8.44
C GLN A 106 -8.53 1.18 7.93
N CYS A 107 -8.48 -0.15 7.80
CA CYS A 107 -7.31 -0.86 7.28
C CYS A 107 -7.07 -0.56 5.79
N SER A 108 -8.14 -0.30 5.02
CA SER A 108 -8.04 0.09 3.60
C SER A 108 -7.58 1.55 3.46
N VAL A 109 -7.98 2.43 4.38
CA VAL A 109 -7.51 3.82 4.43
C VAL A 109 -6.01 3.87 4.75
N LEU A 110 -5.54 3.01 5.67
CA LEU A 110 -4.11 2.91 5.99
C LEU A 110 -3.30 2.51 4.75
N ALA A 111 -3.81 1.57 3.93
CA ALA A 111 -3.16 1.16 2.69
C ALA A 111 -3.07 2.28 1.65
N GLU A 112 -4.14 3.06 1.47
CA GLU A 112 -4.15 4.24 0.61
C GLU A 112 -3.12 5.29 1.07
N GLN A 113 -3.13 5.64 2.37
CA GLN A 113 -2.21 6.61 2.94
C GLN A 113 -0.74 6.18 2.77
N ALA A 114 -0.44 4.89 2.97
CA ALA A 114 0.89 4.36 2.76
C ALA A 114 1.40 4.56 1.33
N ILE A 115 0.54 4.36 0.33
CA ILE A 115 0.87 4.52 -1.09
C ILE A 115 1.08 6.00 -1.42
N GLN A 116 0.16 6.87 -0.99
CA GLN A 116 0.28 8.31 -1.23
C GLN A 116 1.57 8.87 -0.63
N GLU A 117 1.90 8.47 0.60
CA GLU A 117 3.13 8.90 1.26
C GLU A 117 4.38 8.35 0.56
N ALA A 118 4.36 7.10 0.07
CA ALA A 118 5.47 6.54 -0.68
C ALA A 118 5.71 7.28 -2.01
N LEU A 119 4.64 7.65 -2.71
CA LEU A 119 4.70 8.45 -3.93
C LEU A 119 5.15 9.88 -3.67
N ARG A 120 4.75 10.47 -2.54
CA ARG A 120 5.20 11.80 -2.11
C ARG A 120 6.71 11.81 -1.91
N ARG A 121 7.24 10.85 -1.14
CA ARG A 121 8.69 10.71 -0.90
C ARG A 121 9.49 10.46 -2.17
N TYR A 122 8.92 9.72 -3.12
CA TYR A 122 9.53 9.55 -4.45
C TYR A 122 9.70 10.89 -5.18
N ARG A 123 8.66 11.74 -5.18
CA ARG A 123 8.73 13.06 -5.83
C ARG A 123 9.75 13.96 -5.15
N GLU A 124 9.78 14.00 -3.82
CA GLU A 124 10.76 14.78 -3.06
C GLU A 124 12.19 14.34 -3.39
N ALA A 125 12.45 13.03 -3.46
CA ALA A 125 13.76 12.52 -3.83
C ALA A 125 14.14 12.89 -5.27
N LEU A 126 13.20 12.88 -6.22
CA LEU A 126 13.44 13.35 -7.59
C LEU A 126 13.79 14.84 -7.64
N GLU A 127 13.14 15.67 -6.82
CA GLU A 127 13.44 17.11 -6.72
C GLU A 127 14.83 17.35 -6.12
N MET A 128 15.18 16.64 -5.04
CA MET A 128 16.51 16.70 -4.42
C MET A 128 17.62 16.31 -5.41
N MET A 129 17.43 15.22 -6.17
CA MET A 129 18.39 14.80 -7.19
C MET A 129 18.54 15.83 -8.32
N ARG A 130 17.47 16.56 -8.67
CA ARG A 130 17.53 17.64 -9.68
C ARG A 130 18.26 18.87 -9.16
N GLU A 131 18.12 19.21 -7.88
CA GLU A 131 18.84 20.33 -7.27
C GLU A 131 20.34 20.05 -7.12
N GLU A 132 20.75 18.83 -6.76
CA GLU A 132 22.18 18.47 -6.71
C GLU A 132 22.87 18.60 -8.07
N VAL A 133 22.18 18.28 -9.16
CA VAL A 133 22.71 18.47 -10.53
C VAL A 133 22.79 19.96 -10.91
N ARG A 134 21.92 20.81 -10.32
CA ARG A 134 21.88 22.25 -10.62
C ARG A 134 22.96 23.05 -9.89
N CYS A 135 23.53 22.51 -8.81
CA CYS A 135 24.57 23.16 -8.00
C CYS A 135 26.00 22.80 -8.44
N ARG A 136 26.16 22.19 -9.62
CA ARG A 136 27.45 21.74 -10.18
C ARG A 136 27.67 22.32 -11.56
#